data_AF-A0A257UP69-F1
#
_entry.id   AF-A0A257UP69-F1
#
_cell.length_a   1.000
_cell.length_b   1.000
_cell.length_c   1.000
_cell.angle_alpha   90.00
_cell.angle_beta   90.00
_cell.angle_gamma   90.00
#
_symmetry.space_group_name_H-M   'P 1'
#
loop_
_entity.id
_entity.type
_entity.pdbx_description
1 polymer ?
#
loop_
_entity_poly.entity_id
_entity_poly.type
_entity_poly.pdbx_seq_one_letter_code
_entity_poly.pdbx_strand_id
1 'polypeptide(L)'
;VVKTLCASKEISTFIPVLADMFAGRVTEIPVAHAERLRGESKYSFFKLIRLQFDLMTSFSLLPLRATMTVGVLTAILSMAVAVVLIAGRLIMGRDWAVSGVFTLFAALFFFMGVLLFGIGLLGEYVGRIYMEVRKRPRYVVRQVIGREPEAKP
;
A
#
# COMPACT_ATOMS: atom_id res chain seq x y z
N VAL A 1 -4.48 -17.54 20.54
CA VAL A 1 -3.56 -17.08 19.47
C VAL A 1 -3.35 -18.14 18.39
N VAL A 2 -2.65 -19.26 18.65
CA VAL A 2 -2.33 -20.26 17.59
C VAL A 2 -3.56 -20.79 16.85
N LYS A 3 -4.60 -21.25 17.56
CA LYS A 3 -5.85 -21.72 16.94
C LYS A 3 -6.52 -20.64 16.06
N THR A 4 -6.55 -19.40 16.55
CA THR A 4 -7.10 -18.24 15.84
C THR A 4 -6.29 -17.93 14.57
N LEU A 5 -4.96 -17.96 14.67
CA LEU A 5 -4.06 -17.75 13.54
C LEU A 5 -4.24 -18.83 12.46
N CYS A 6 -4.38 -20.10 12.86
CA CYS A 6 -4.64 -21.21 11.94
C CYS A 6 -6.03 -21.15 11.30
N ALA A 7 -7.02 -20.56 11.99
CA ALA A 7 -8.36 -20.36 11.46
C ALA A 7 -8.49 -19.11 10.57
N SER A 8 -7.54 -18.17 10.66
CA SER A 8 -7.51 -16.98 9.80
C SER A 8 -7.38 -17.37 8.33
N LYS A 9 -8.14 -16.68 7.49
CA LYS A 9 -8.15 -16.88 6.03
C LYS A 9 -7.31 -15.84 5.28
N GLU A 10 -6.58 -14.99 6.00
CA GLU A 10 -5.77 -13.94 5.39
C GLU A 10 -4.72 -14.48 4.41
N ILE A 11 -4.65 -13.86 3.25
CA ILE A 11 -3.68 -14.23 2.21
C ILE A 11 -2.28 -13.72 2.53
N SER A 12 -2.15 -12.53 3.10
CA SER A 12 -0.86 -11.97 3.50
C SER A 12 -0.38 -12.63 4.79
N THR A 13 0.51 -13.62 4.67
CA THR A 13 0.96 -14.40 5.84
C THR A 13 2.28 -13.85 6.37
N PHE A 14 2.21 -12.77 7.15
CA PHE A 14 3.33 -12.34 7.98
C PHE A 14 3.03 -12.68 9.44
N ILE A 15 3.53 -13.84 9.87
CA ILE A 15 3.21 -14.44 11.18
C ILE A 15 3.45 -13.47 12.34
N PRO A 16 4.55 -12.70 12.41
CA PRO A 16 4.77 -11.79 13.54
C PRO A 16 3.66 -10.74 13.69
N VAL A 17 3.25 -10.09 12.59
CA VAL A 17 2.17 -9.07 12.64
C VAL A 17 0.82 -9.71 12.95
N LEU A 18 0.51 -10.86 12.35
CA LEU A 18 -0.72 -11.58 12.67
C LEU A 18 -0.76 -12.04 14.13
N ALA A 19 0.37 -12.54 14.65
CA ALA A 19 0.49 -12.95 16.04
C ALA A 19 0.31 -11.76 16.98
N ASP A 20 0.90 -10.61 16.66
CA ASP A 20 0.74 -9.36 17.40
C ASP A 20 -0.72 -8.88 17.40
N MET A 21 -1.38 -8.88 16.24
CA MET A 21 -2.81 -8.51 16.11
C MET A 21 -3.75 -9.38 16.95
N PHE A 22 -3.48 -10.69 17.08
CA PHE A 22 -4.31 -11.61 17.85
C PHE A 22 -3.86 -11.81 19.30
N ALA A 23 -2.67 -11.32 19.68
CA ALA A 23 -2.15 -11.47 21.02
C ALA A 23 -2.68 -10.36 21.93
N GLY A 24 -3.09 -10.72 23.15
CA GLY A 24 -3.50 -9.73 24.15
C GLY A 24 -2.32 -9.10 24.90
N ARG A 25 -1.18 -9.81 24.98
CA ARG A 25 0.04 -9.33 25.61
C ARG A 25 1.25 -9.92 24.90
N VAL A 26 2.14 -9.05 24.43
CA VAL A 26 3.36 -9.41 23.70
C VAL A 26 4.57 -9.00 24.55
N THR A 27 5.61 -9.83 24.52
CA THR A 27 6.90 -9.51 25.13
C THR A 27 8.00 -9.96 24.17
N GLU A 28 9.09 -9.23 24.15
CA GLU A 28 10.27 -9.58 23.37
C GLU A 28 11.25 -10.35 24.25
N ILE A 29 11.84 -11.41 23.70
CA ILE A 29 12.87 -12.19 24.38
C ILE A 29 14.14 -12.07 23.54
N PRO A 30 15.23 -11.51 24.08
CA PRO A 30 16.48 -11.43 23.36
C PRO A 30 17.04 -12.84 23.13
N VAL A 31 17.34 -13.18 21.87
CA VAL A 31 17.94 -14.45 21.50
C VAL A 31 19.23 -14.17 20.75
N ALA A 32 20.33 -14.83 21.14
CA ALA A 32 21.58 -14.74 20.41
C ALA A 32 21.43 -15.45 19.05
N HIS A 33 21.72 -14.72 17.97
CA HIS A 33 21.72 -15.28 16.62
C HIS A 33 23.15 -15.66 16.25
N ALA A 34 23.36 -16.90 15.81
CA ALA A 34 24.66 -17.33 15.32
C ALA A 34 25.03 -16.60 14.02
N GLU A 35 26.32 -16.34 13.82
CA GLU A 35 26.81 -15.75 12.59
C GLU A 35 26.58 -16.70 11.41
N ARG A 36 26.26 -16.14 10.24
CA ARG A 36 25.99 -16.94 9.04
C ARG A 36 27.30 -17.55 8.54
N LEU A 37 27.39 -18.89 8.57
CA LEU A 37 28.59 -19.63 8.14
C LEU A 37 28.83 -19.62 6.62
N ARG A 38 27.77 -19.50 5.80
CA ARG A 38 27.86 -19.52 4.33
C ARG A 38 26.77 -18.69 3.67
N GLY A 39 27.13 -18.07 2.54
CA GLY A 39 26.23 -17.38 1.63
C GLY A 39 26.04 -15.90 1.94
N GLU A 40 25.57 -15.15 0.94
CA GLU A 40 25.30 -13.73 1.04
C GLU A 40 23.89 -13.44 1.57
N SER A 41 23.71 -12.26 2.15
CA SER A 41 22.39 -11.78 2.55
C SER A 41 21.46 -11.68 1.34
N LYS A 42 20.27 -12.28 1.43
CA LYS A 42 19.22 -12.09 0.42
C LYS A 42 18.50 -10.74 0.56
N TYR A 43 18.76 -10.02 1.66
CA TYR A 43 18.18 -8.71 1.96
C TYR A 43 19.08 -7.62 1.37
N SER A 44 18.69 -7.10 0.20
CA SER A 44 19.21 -5.82 -0.28
C SER A 44 18.35 -4.67 0.25
N PHE A 45 18.93 -3.47 0.30
CA PHE A 45 18.22 -2.26 0.74
C PHE A 45 16.86 -2.07 0.04
N PHE A 46 16.83 -2.21 -1.30
CA PHE A 46 15.59 -2.09 -2.07
C PHE A 46 14.57 -3.20 -1.78
N LYS A 47 15.03 -4.44 -1.50
CA LYS A 47 14.13 -5.53 -1.10
C LYS A 47 13.52 -5.26 0.27
N LEU A 48 14.27 -4.68 1.20
CA LEU A 48 13.78 -4.30 2.53
C LEU A 48 12.73 -3.19 2.44
N ILE A 49 12.97 -2.16 1.63
CA ILE A 49 11.96 -1.11 1.39
C ILE A 49 10.68 -1.70 0.80
N ARG A 50 10.82 -2.54 -0.23
CA ARG A 50 9.67 -3.20 -0.87
C ARG A 50 8.90 -4.06 0.13
N LEU A 51 9.60 -4.80 0.99
CA LEU A 51 8.99 -5.60 2.05
C LEU A 51 8.20 -4.71 3.02
N GLN A 52 8.78 -3.58 3.44
CA GLN A 52 8.09 -2.65 4.34
C GLN A 52 6.83 -2.07 3.72
N PHE A 53 6.86 -1.68 2.44
CA PHE A 53 5.68 -1.20 1.73
C PHE A 53 4.61 -2.28 1.62
N ASP A 54 4.97 -3.53 1.31
CA ASP A 54 4.04 -4.65 1.22
C ASP A 54 3.38 -4.98 2.57
N LEU A 55 4.14 -4.92 3.67
CA LEU A 55 3.60 -5.05 5.02
C LEU A 55 2.65 -3.89 5.34
N MET A 56 3.06 -2.66 5.06
CA MET A 56 2.26 -1.46 5.35
C MET A 56 0.93 -1.47 4.58
N THR A 57 0.92 -1.83 3.29
CA THR A 57 -0.32 -1.89 2.48
C THR A 57 -1.16 -3.14 2.76
N SER A 58 -0.58 -4.23 3.26
CA SER A 58 -1.33 -5.44 3.65
C SER A 58 -2.10 -5.25 4.97
N PHE A 59 -1.47 -4.60 5.96
CA PHE A 59 -1.98 -4.56 7.32
C PHE A 59 -2.45 -3.15 7.76
N SER A 60 -2.38 -2.16 6.89
CA SER A 60 -2.77 -0.79 7.22
C SER A 60 -3.46 -0.07 6.06
N LEU A 61 -4.38 0.84 6.41
CA LEU A 61 -5.01 1.79 5.50
C LEU A 61 -4.33 3.16 5.53
N LEU A 62 -3.24 3.32 6.30
CA LEU A 62 -2.53 4.59 6.44
C LEU A 62 -2.10 5.19 5.08
N PRO A 63 -1.49 4.42 4.15
CA PRO A 63 -1.09 4.98 2.85
C PRO A 63 -2.28 5.50 2.04
N LEU A 64 -3.39 4.75 2.04
CA LEU A 64 -4.60 5.14 1.33
C LEU A 64 -5.20 6.43 1.91
N ARG A 65 -5.27 6.53 3.24
CA ARG A 65 -5.74 7.74 3.93
C ARG A 65 -4.83 8.93 3.71
N ALA A 66 -3.51 8.73 3.72
CA ALA A 66 -2.55 9.80 3.42
C ALA A 66 -2.77 10.36 2.01
N THR A 67 -2.94 9.49 1.00
CA THR A 67 -3.24 9.95 -0.36
C THR A 67 -4.58 10.66 -0.48
N MET A 68 -5.60 10.25 0.28
CA MET A 68 -6.86 11.01 0.35
C MET A 68 -6.64 12.41 0.92
N THR A 69 -5.88 12.57 2.01
CA THR A 69 -5.59 13.90 2.58
C THR A 69 -4.80 14.77 1.61
N VAL A 70 -3.81 14.22 0.91
CA VAL A 70 -3.08 14.92 -0.16
C VAL A 70 -4.03 15.33 -1.28
N GLY A 71 -4.97 14.45 -1.69
CA GLY A 71 -5.99 14.75 -2.68
C GLY A 71 -6.89 15.92 -2.31
N VAL A 72 -7.30 16.02 -1.04
CA VAL A 72 -8.10 17.17 -0.55
C VAL A 72 -7.27 18.45 -0.59
N LEU A 73 -6.02 18.41 -0.13
CA LEU A 73 -5.12 19.56 -0.18
C LEU A 73 -4.86 20.04 -1.61
N THR A 74 -4.65 19.11 -2.54
CA THR A 74 -4.43 19.45 -3.96
C THR A 74 -5.69 19.97 -4.62
N ALA A 75 -6.90 19.53 -4.21
CA ALA A 75 -8.15 20.09 -4.68
C ALA A 75 -8.36 21.55 -4.22
N ILE A 76 -8.01 21.87 -2.96
CA ILE A 76 -8.06 23.25 -2.46
C ILE A 76 -7.04 24.12 -3.23
N LEU A 77 -5.83 23.61 -3.43
CA LEU A 77 -4.79 24.30 -4.17
C LEU A 77 -5.17 24.53 -5.64
N SER A 78 -5.77 23.54 -6.31
CA SER A 78 -6.19 23.68 -7.70
C SER A 78 -7.31 24.70 -7.85
N MET A 79 -8.23 24.78 -6.89
CA MET A 79 -9.25 25.83 -6.83
C MET A 79 -8.62 27.21 -6.68
N ALA A 80 -7.64 27.36 -5.78
CA ALA A 80 -6.93 28.64 -5.59
C ALA A 80 -6.19 29.08 -6.86
N VAL A 81 -5.49 28.16 -7.53
CA VAL A 81 -4.80 28.43 -8.82
C VAL A 81 -5.83 28.83 -9.89
N ALA A 82 -6.96 28.13 -9.99
CA ALA A 82 -8.02 28.49 -10.94
C ALA A 82 -8.56 29.91 -10.71
N VAL A 83 -8.83 30.27 -9.45
CA VAL A 83 -9.29 31.62 -9.09
C VAL A 83 -8.25 32.68 -9.48
N VAL A 84 -6.96 32.45 -9.21
CA VAL A 84 -5.88 33.37 -9.58
C VAL A 84 -5.80 33.54 -11.11
N LEU A 85 -5.90 32.45 -11.87
CA LEU A 85 -5.88 32.51 -13.34
C LEU A 85 -7.08 33.27 -13.90
N ILE A 86 -8.27 33.07 -13.35
CA ILE A 86 -9.49 33.79 -13.77
C ILE A 86 -9.40 35.27 -13.40
N ALA A 87 -8.97 35.59 -12.17
CA ALA A 87 -8.81 36.98 -11.74
C ALA A 87 -7.77 37.72 -12.58
N GLY A 88 -6.62 37.09 -12.86
CA GLY A 88 -5.60 37.66 -13.74
C GLY A 88 -6.13 37.90 -15.16
N ARG A 89 -6.94 36.98 -15.71
CA ARG A 89 -7.61 37.18 -17.01
C ARG A 89 -8.53 38.39 -17.04
N LEU A 90 -9.26 38.66 -15.95
CA LEU A 90 -10.22 39.76 -15.84
C LEU A 90 -9.53 41.12 -15.64
N ILE A 91 -8.47 41.17 -14.81
CA ILE A 91 -7.79 42.42 -14.46
C ILE A 91 -6.75 42.82 -15.52
N MET A 92 -5.93 41.87 -15.99
CA MET A 92 -4.78 42.14 -16.87
C MET A 92 -5.10 41.95 -18.36
N GLY A 93 -6.35 41.59 -18.70
CA GLY A 93 -6.79 41.48 -20.08
C GLY A 93 -6.31 40.22 -20.79
N ARG A 94 -6.39 40.22 -22.13
CA ARG A 94 -6.23 38.99 -22.95
C ARG A 94 -4.78 38.59 -23.14
N ASP A 95 -3.88 39.55 -23.20
CA ASP A 95 -2.46 39.32 -23.50
C ASP A 95 -1.72 38.59 -22.36
N TRP A 96 -2.15 38.83 -21.11
CA TRP A 96 -1.67 38.08 -19.96
C TRP A 96 -2.06 36.59 -20.03
N ALA A 97 -3.30 36.31 -20.47
CA ALA A 97 -3.79 34.94 -20.56
C ALA A 97 -3.13 34.13 -21.68
N VAL A 98 -2.73 34.77 -22.78
CA VAL A 98 -1.96 34.12 -23.85
C VAL A 98 -0.56 33.74 -23.35
N SER A 99 0.06 34.57 -22.51
CA SER A 99 1.35 34.29 -21.90
C SER A 99 1.29 33.20 -20.81
N GLY A 100 0.12 33.00 -20.20
CA GLY A 100 -0.11 32.02 -19.12
C GLY A 100 -0.23 30.55 -19.55
N VAL A 101 -0.14 30.25 -20.85
CA VAL A 101 -0.35 28.90 -21.40
C VAL A 101 0.64 27.87 -20.82
N PHE A 102 1.91 28.24 -20.66
CA PHE A 102 2.91 27.34 -20.06
C PHE A 102 2.61 27.04 -18.59
N THR A 103 2.17 28.05 -17.82
CA THR A 103 1.77 27.88 -16.43
C THR A 103 0.54 26.96 -16.31
N LEU A 104 -0.42 27.08 -17.24
CA LEU A 104 -1.58 26.22 -17.30
C LEU A 104 -1.18 24.75 -17.55
N PHE A 105 -0.31 24.49 -18.54
CA PHE A 105 0.16 23.14 -18.81
C PHE A 105 0.99 22.56 -17.65
N ALA A 106 1.85 23.36 -17.03
CA ALA A 106 2.61 22.93 -15.85
C ALA A 106 1.67 22.52 -14.70
N ALA A 107 0.66 23.34 -14.40
CA ALA A 107 -0.36 23.01 -13.39
C ALA A 107 -1.16 21.75 -13.78
N LEU A 108 -1.57 21.64 -15.04
CA LEU A 108 -2.31 20.48 -15.56
C LEU A 108 -1.51 19.19 -15.39
N PHE A 109 -0.25 19.15 -15.83
CA PHE A 109 0.60 17.96 -15.71
C PHE A 109 0.88 17.61 -14.25
N PHE A 110 1.08 18.62 -13.39
CA PHE A 110 1.24 18.40 -11.96
C PHE A 110 0.01 17.73 -11.34
N PHE A 111 -1.19 18.26 -11.57
CA PHE A 111 -2.42 17.67 -11.03
C PHE A 111 -2.75 16.30 -11.64
N MET A 112 -2.45 16.09 -12.92
CA MET A 112 -2.58 14.77 -13.56
C MET A 112 -1.63 13.74 -12.95
N GLY A 113 -0.39 14.14 -12.62
CA GLY A 113 0.56 13.26 -11.91
C GLY A 113 0.02 12.81 -10.55
N VAL A 114 -0.53 13.74 -9.76
CA VAL A 114 -1.14 13.43 -8.46
C VAL A 114 -2.36 12.50 -8.63
N LEU A 115 -3.21 12.75 -9.63
CA LEU A 115 -4.36 11.91 -9.92
C LEU A 115 -3.95 10.48 -10.29
N LEU A 116 -3.00 10.32 -11.21
CA LEU A 116 -2.48 9.01 -11.62
C LEU A 116 -1.84 8.26 -10.46
N PHE A 117 -1.11 8.97 -9.58
CA PHE A 117 -0.59 8.39 -8.34
C PHE A 117 -1.72 7.86 -7.44
N GLY A 118 -2.79 8.64 -7.26
CA GLY A 118 -3.97 8.23 -6.50
C GLY A 118 -4.65 6.98 -7.07
N ILE A 119 -4.82 6.92 -8.39
CA ILE A 119 -5.39 5.76 -9.09
C ILE A 119 -4.48 4.54 -8.95
N GLY A 120 -3.16 4.70 -9.07
CA GLY A 120 -2.19 3.62 -8.90
C GLY A 120 -2.27 3.00 -7.51
N LEU A 121 -2.35 3.83 -6.46
CA LEU A 121 -2.52 3.34 -5.10
C LEU A 121 -3.87 2.63 -4.91
N LEU A 122 -4.95 3.20 -5.44
CA LEU A 122 -6.27 2.55 -5.41
C LEU A 122 -6.23 1.18 -6.09
N GLY A 123 -5.56 1.06 -7.23
CA GLY A 123 -5.36 -0.20 -7.95
C GLY A 123 -4.65 -1.26 -7.12
N GLU A 124 -3.65 -0.87 -6.33
CA GLU A 124 -2.94 -1.77 -5.39
C GLU A 124 -3.90 -2.36 -4.35
N TYR A 125 -4.74 -1.53 -3.72
CA TYR A 125 -5.72 -2.02 -2.73
C TYR A 125 -6.83 -2.85 -3.37
N VAL A 126 -7.34 -2.44 -4.55
CA VAL A 126 -8.33 -3.23 -5.29
C VAL A 126 -7.74 -4.60 -5.68
N GLY A 127 -6.47 -4.65 -6.09
CA GLY A 127 -5.77 -5.89 -6.37
C GLY A 127 -5.69 -6.81 -5.15
N ARG A 128 -5.41 -6.26 -3.97
CA ARG A 128 -5.41 -7.01 -2.71
C ARG A 128 -6.79 -7.53 -2.34
N ILE A 129 -7.83 -6.71 -2.48
CA ILE A 129 -9.22 -7.14 -2.27
C ILE A 129 -9.58 -8.28 -3.23
N TYR A 130 -9.22 -8.16 -4.51
CA TYR A 130 -9.44 -9.22 -5.49
C TYR A 130 -8.76 -10.53 -5.10
N MET A 131 -7.51 -10.47 -4.64
CA MET A 131 -6.80 -11.65 -4.15
C MET A 131 -7.54 -12.29 -2.98
N GLU A 132 -7.94 -11.50 -1.98
CA GLU A 132 -8.65 -11.96 -0.77
C GLU A 132 -10.01 -12.61 -1.10
N VAL A 133 -10.78 -11.98 -1.99
CA VAL A 133 -12.10 -12.49 -2.42
C VAL A 133 -11.98 -13.77 -3.25
N ARG A 134 -10.92 -13.90 -4.06
CA ARG A 134 -10.68 -15.08 -4.89
C ARG A 134 -10.51 -16.36 -4.07
N LYS A 135 -10.12 -16.26 -2.78
CA LYS A 135 -9.98 -17.39 -1.84
C LYS A 135 -9.23 -18.60 -2.44
N ARG A 136 -8.19 -18.34 -3.23
CA ARG A 136 -7.42 -19.41 -3.88
C ARG A 136 -6.67 -20.20 -2.79
N PRO A 137 -6.78 -21.55 -2.74
CA PRO A 137 -6.08 -22.34 -1.73
C PRO A 137 -4.57 -22.12 -1.85
N ARG A 138 -3.91 -21.89 -0.71
CA ARG A 138 -2.47 -21.55 -0.64
C ARG A 138 -1.57 -22.68 -1.14
N TYR A 139 -2.02 -23.91 -0.97
CA TYR A 139 -1.33 -25.11 -1.41
C TYR A 139 -2.35 -26.18 -1.79
N VAL A 140 -1.92 -27.12 -2.60
CA VAL A 140 -2.67 -28.33 -2.92
C VAL A 140 -1.84 -29.50 -2.45
N VAL A 141 -2.43 -30.38 -1.64
CA VAL A 141 -1.75 -31.59 -1.16
C VAL A 141 -1.72 -32.60 -2.30
N ARG A 142 -0.52 -32.97 -2.76
CA ARG A 142 -0.37 -33.95 -3.83
C ARG A 142 -0.56 -35.39 -3.34
N GLN A 143 -0.01 -35.70 -2.17
CA GLN A 143 -0.08 -37.03 -1.57
C GLN A 143 0.16 -36.91 -0.06
N VAL A 144 -0.55 -37.71 0.75
CA VAL A 144 -0.30 -37.89 2.17
C VAL A 144 0.27 -39.29 2.37
N ILE A 145 1.42 -39.41 3.03
CA ILE A 145 2.07 -40.70 3.31
C ILE A 145 2.06 -40.89 4.84
N GLY A 146 1.54 -42.03 5.31
CA GLY A 146 1.69 -42.47 6.70
C GLY A 146 0.78 -41.81 7.75
N ARG A 147 -0.23 -41.02 7.36
CA ARG A 147 -1.25 -40.49 8.28
C ARG A 147 -2.63 -40.70 7.65
N GLU A 148 -3.52 -41.42 8.33
CA GLU A 148 -4.93 -41.43 7.94
C GLU A 148 -5.45 -39.99 7.96
N PRO A 149 -6.19 -39.55 6.94
CA PRO A 149 -6.69 -38.19 6.90
C PRO A 149 -7.65 -37.99 8.08
N GLU A 150 -7.27 -37.11 9.01
CA GLU A 150 -8.20 -36.58 10.01
C GLU A 150 -9.41 -36.03 9.24
N ALA A 151 -10.57 -36.68 9.41
CA ALA A 151 -11.83 -36.21 8.85
C ALA A 151 -12.06 -34.78 9.36
N LYS A 152 -12.05 -33.81 8.45
CA LYS A 152 -12.38 -32.43 8.78
C LYS A 152 -13.82 -32.39 9.34
N PRO A 153 -14.07 -31.73 10.49
CA PRO A 153 -15.42 -31.34 10.86
C PRO A 153 -15.98 -30.29 9.90
#